data_AF-A0A947TDZ7-F1
#
_entry.id   AF-A0A947TDZ7-F1
#
_cell.length_a   1.000
_cell.length_b   1.000
_cell.length_c   1.000
_cell.angle_alpha   90.00
_cell.angle_beta   90.00
_cell.angle_gamma   90.00
#
_symmetry.space_group_name_H-M   'P 1'
#
loop_
_entity.id
_entity.type
_entity.pdbx_description
1 polymer ?
#
loop_
_entity_poly.entity_id
_entity_poly.type
_entity_poly.pdbx_seq_one_letter_code
_entity_poly.pdbx_strand_id
1 'polypeptide(L)'
;ETVNGIEITNDETFYDSNNQAASAATLIVGKDAQETYKDGDAYPGEDKDNPDWVWNTGNLNDKSATTTSTTAEFTGPYMGVENNFIFNDDSDNPPKVGECIDLPNNYISLCLDSLTVSDDNYATYTFEYDNSADLSDADGGLTSAATVFIHTAKSEGLVIDRSDLGAINGTSTSDIKTDRIWLYMQAGEEGGISSGTANQTGVFYKDPNDNKVKLAGLVNTSGSGTNLPFAHINFDNTKDTDILMELNMTAAETSSDIELTLTPYHSTNLPDYNDNISMRWGRSSSKFKALGTSASSEEAYELLWAGSWAAGGISRQTLGTKDEDHRTRYGIIIRDPKSHGASDEVVLDIPGDQVQANVVIKGTTATTSSSGGSVVVNPIPSSASVLAEEITSAAAQNLIVVGGPAVNPLAKSVFGLTAADFTPNEAMIRLADNGNKVALLVAGYSAVDTRNAAEAVTAGKLKGLNKVEAKVTSPSQVVGTYSVE
;
A
#
# COMPACT_ATOMS: atom_id res chain seq x y z
N GLU A 1 3.02 48.42 -20.78
CA GLU A 1 3.97 49.33 -20.09
C GLU A 1 3.89 49.08 -18.59
N THR A 2 5.00 49.00 -17.87
CA THR A 2 4.98 48.79 -16.41
C THR A 2 5.18 50.11 -15.68
N VAL A 3 4.17 50.55 -14.93
CA VAL A 3 4.19 51.79 -14.13
C VAL A 3 4.04 51.41 -12.65
N ASN A 4 5.04 51.74 -11.83
CA ASN A 4 5.06 51.41 -10.39
C ASN A 4 4.82 49.92 -10.06
N GLY A 5 5.32 49.01 -10.93
CA GLY A 5 5.16 47.56 -10.75
C GLY A 5 3.80 47.00 -11.16
N ILE A 6 3.00 47.78 -11.89
CA ILE A 6 1.74 47.37 -12.50
C ILE A 6 1.92 47.45 -14.02
N GLU A 7 1.73 46.34 -14.70
CA GLU A 7 1.63 46.28 -16.14
C GLU A 7 0.28 46.82 -16.62
N ILE A 8 0.35 47.66 -17.64
CA ILE A 8 -0.79 48.28 -18.33
C ILE A 8 -0.68 47.89 -19.80
N THR A 9 -1.66 47.13 -20.29
CA THR A 9 -1.80 46.75 -21.69
C THR A 9 -3.04 47.41 -22.27
N ASN A 10 -2.88 48.02 -23.44
CA ASN A 10 -4.00 48.61 -24.16
C ASN A 10 -4.65 47.52 -25.01
N ASP A 11 -5.88 47.14 -24.65
CA ASP A 11 -6.62 46.06 -25.29
C ASP A 11 -7.36 46.58 -26.54
N GLU A 12 -8.17 47.61 -26.35
CA GLU A 12 -8.90 48.27 -27.43
C GLU A 12 -8.83 49.79 -27.32
N THR A 13 -8.73 50.45 -28.47
CA THR A 13 -8.88 51.91 -28.55
C THR A 13 -10.02 52.27 -29.46
N PHE A 14 -10.88 53.15 -28.96
CA PHE A 14 -11.85 53.86 -29.76
C PHE A 14 -11.40 55.31 -29.88
N TYR A 15 -11.16 55.76 -31.10
CA TYR A 15 -10.79 57.14 -31.38
C TYR A 15 -11.82 57.79 -32.29
N ASP A 16 -12.49 58.84 -31.77
CA ASP A 16 -13.37 59.70 -32.57
C ASP A 16 -12.61 60.98 -32.95
N SER A 17 -12.28 61.09 -34.24
CA SER A 17 -11.55 62.24 -34.79
C SER A 17 -12.32 63.55 -34.71
N ASN A 18 -13.65 63.50 -34.55
CA ASN A 18 -14.53 64.66 -34.52
C ASN A 18 -14.97 65.03 -33.11
N ASN A 19 -14.81 64.11 -32.15
CA ASN A 19 -15.12 64.33 -30.75
C ASN A 19 -14.10 63.63 -29.84
N GLN A 20 -12.95 64.27 -29.60
CA GLN A 20 -11.89 63.70 -28.75
C GLN A 20 -12.36 63.31 -27.34
N ALA A 21 -13.42 63.94 -26.81
CA ALA A 21 -13.97 63.59 -25.50
C ALA A 21 -14.76 62.26 -25.50
N ALA A 22 -15.13 61.76 -26.68
CA ALA A 22 -15.74 60.44 -26.86
C ALA A 22 -14.71 59.33 -27.12
N SER A 23 -13.44 59.67 -27.35
CA SER A 23 -12.37 58.69 -27.46
C SER A 23 -12.16 57.97 -26.12
N ALA A 24 -12.04 56.65 -26.18
CA ALA A 24 -11.87 55.80 -25.00
C ALA A 24 -10.85 54.70 -25.29
N ALA A 25 -10.23 54.18 -24.24
CA ALA A 25 -9.38 52.99 -24.33
C ALA A 25 -9.78 52.02 -23.22
N THR A 26 -9.81 50.74 -23.57
CA THR A 26 -9.92 49.64 -22.61
C THR A 26 -8.51 49.22 -22.25
N LEU A 27 -8.14 49.39 -20.97
CA LEU A 27 -6.84 49.03 -20.46
C LEU A 27 -6.96 47.80 -19.56
N ILE A 28 -6.11 46.80 -19.79
CA ILE A 28 -5.89 45.69 -18.86
C ILE A 28 -4.77 46.13 -17.92
N VAL A 29 -5.06 46.17 -16.63
CA VAL A 29 -4.16 46.70 -15.61
C VAL A 29 -3.98 45.63 -14.53
N GLY A 30 -2.76 45.13 -14.37
CA GLY A 30 -2.44 44.03 -13.45
C GLY A 30 -0.94 43.91 -13.23
N LYS A 31 -0.49 43.01 -12.36
CA LYS A 31 0.96 42.73 -12.26
C LYS A 31 1.47 41.96 -13.47
N ASP A 32 0.62 41.08 -14.00
CA ASP A 32 0.81 40.31 -15.22
C ASP A 32 -0.43 40.57 -16.10
N ALA A 33 -0.41 41.67 -16.87
CA ALA A 33 -1.59 42.13 -17.59
C ALA A 33 -1.89 41.27 -18.82
N GLN A 34 -0.86 40.67 -19.43
CA GLN A 34 -1.02 39.70 -20.50
C GLN A 34 0.16 38.72 -20.51
N GLU A 35 -0.14 37.42 -20.50
CA GLU A 35 0.86 36.36 -20.63
C GLU A 35 0.54 35.48 -21.83
N THR A 36 1.58 34.92 -22.46
CA THR A 36 1.44 33.99 -23.58
C THR A 36 2.11 32.68 -23.21
N TYR A 37 1.33 31.61 -23.25
CA TYR A 37 1.79 30.24 -23.00
C TYR A 37 1.73 29.44 -24.30
N LYS A 38 2.69 28.55 -24.46
CA LYS A 38 2.77 27.53 -25.50
C LYS A 38 2.50 26.16 -24.90
N ASP A 39 2.25 25.22 -25.80
CA ASP A 39 2.28 23.80 -25.46
C ASP A 39 3.61 23.42 -24.80
N GLY A 40 3.54 22.68 -23.70
CA GLY A 40 4.67 22.28 -22.87
C GLY A 40 5.19 23.36 -21.90
N ASP A 41 4.69 24.59 -21.94
CA ASP A 41 5.09 25.61 -20.96
C ASP A 41 4.56 25.24 -19.57
N ALA A 42 5.36 25.49 -18.52
CA ALA A 42 4.98 25.31 -17.13
C ALA A 42 3.66 26.03 -16.80
N TYR A 43 2.78 25.33 -16.09
CA TYR A 43 1.52 25.90 -15.62
C TYR A 43 1.79 27.04 -14.63
N PRO A 44 0.96 28.10 -14.57
CA PRO A 44 1.23 29.24 -13.69
C PRO A 44 1.34 28.84 -12.22
N GLY A 45 2.47 29.18 -11.59
CA GLY A 45 2.78 28.84 -10.20
C GLY A 45 3.76 27.68 -10.04
N GLU A 46 4.01 26.92 -11.10
CA GLU A 46 4.98 25.81 -11.14
C GLU A 46 6.43 26.30 -11.27
N ASP A 47 7.37 25.39 -10.98
CA ASP A 47 8.77 25.56 -11.36
C ASP A 47 8.90 25.50 -12.89
N LYS A 48 9.56 26.49 -13.50
CA LYS A 48 9.71 26.58 -14.95
C LYS A 48 10.73 25.58 -15.51
N ASP A 49 11.67 25.11 -14.68
CA ASP A 49 12.73 24.20 -15.10
C ASP A 49 12.35 22.73 -14.83
N ASN A 50 11.44 22.49 -13.90
CA ASN A 50 10.92 21.15 -13.57
C ASN A 50 9.44 21.22 -13.13
N PRO A 51 8.50 21.55 -14.04
CA PRO A 51 7.09 21.65 -13.70
C PRO A 51 6.47 20.26 -13.51
N ASP A 52 5.61 20.12 -12.49
CA ASP A 52 4.75 18.93 -12.36
C ASP A 52 3.57 19.01 -13.33
N TRP A 53 3.17 20.23 -13.69
CA TRP A 53 2.04 20.51 -14.56
C TRP A 53 2.42 21.46 -15.69
N VAL A 54 2.07 21.09 -16.93
CA VAL A 54 2.33 21.88 -18.12
C VAL A 54 1.06 22.13 -18.92
N TRP A 55 1.07 23.20 -19.73
CA TRP A 55 0.03 23.47 -20.70
C TRP A 55 0.04 22.41 -21.81
N ASN A 56 -1.11 21.80 -22.06
CA ASN A 56 -1.35 20.95 -23.23
C ASN A 56 -2.32 21.67 -24.16
N THR A 57 -1.80 22.22 -25.27
CA THR A 57 -2.56 23.05 -26.20
C THR A 57 -2.27 22.70 -27.65
N GLY A 58 -3.30 22.66 -28.48
CA GLY A 58 -3.12 22.30 -29.87
C GLY A 58 -4.33 22.59 -30.72
N ASN A 59 -4.08 22.68 -32.03
CA ASN A 59 -5.09 22.86 -33.06
C ASN A 59 -6.07 24.02 -32.80
N LEU A 60 -5.66 25.09 -32.11
CA LEU A 60 -6.56 26.17 -31.66
C LEU A 60 -7.29 26.92 -32.80
N ASN A 61 -6.82 26.77 -34.04
CA ASN A 61 -7.45 27.32 -35.24
C ASN A 61 -8.37 26.32 -35.99
N ASP A 62 -8.41 25.06 -35.56
CA ASP A 62 -9.29 24.04 -36.13
C ASP A 62 -10.75 24.32 -35.73
N LYS A 63 -11.68 24.01 -36.65
CA LYS A 63 -13.13 24.18 -36.47
C LYS A 63 -13.85 22.85 -36.27
N SER A 64 -13.12 21.74 -36.35
CA SER A 64 -13.60 20.41 -36.06
C SER A 64 -13.96 20.27 -34.58
N ALA A 65 -14.81 19.31 -34.24
CA ALA A 65 -15.10 19.03 -32.83
C ALA A 65 -13.86 18.46 -32.13
N THR A 66 -13.66 18.85 -30.87
CA THR A 66 -12.63 18.25 -30.02
C THR A 66 -12.99 16.81 -29.70
N THR A 67 -12.05 15.90 -29.90
CA THR A 67 -12.16 14.51 -29.43
C THR A 67 -11.00 14.20 -28.50
N THR A 68 -11.36 13.74 -27.30
CA THR A 68 -10.42 13.35 -26.25
C THR A 68 -9.98 11.90 -26.43
N SER A 69 -8.80 11.58 -25.95
CA SER A 69 -8.25 10.22 -25.95
C SER A 69 -7.42 10.01 -24.69
N THR A 70 -7.41 8.79 -24.16
CA THR A 70 -6.58 8.43 -23.00
C THR A 70 -5.22 7.86 -23.40
N THR A 71 -4.99 7.61 -24.69
CA THR A 71 -3.78 6.93 -25.20
C THR A 71 -3.20 7.58 -26.45
N ALA A 72 -3.76 8.69 -26.91
CA ALA A 72 -3.32 9.41 -28.11
C ALA A 72 -3.58 10.91 -27.92
N GLU A 73 -2.94 11.74 -28.75
CA GLU A 73 -3.24 13.17 -28.76
C GLU A 73 -4.70 13.46 -29.09
N PHE A 74 -5.20 14.56 -28.55
CA PHE A 74 -6.53 15.07 -28.86
C PHE A 74 -6.58 15.58 -30.30
N THR A 75 -7.74 15.48 -30.95
CA THR A 75 -7.96 16.09 -32.28
C THR A 75 -9.02 17.18 -32.19
N GLY A 76 -9.07 18.09 -33.18
CA GLY A 76 -9.80 19.35 -33.03
C GLY A 76 -9.09 20.31 -32.06
N PRO A 77 -9.63 21.50 -31.80
CA PRO A 77 -9.01 22.49 -30.92
C PRO A 77 -9.04 22.05 -29.46
N TYR A 78 -7.93 22.18 -28.73
CA TYR A 78 -7.89 21.87 -27.30
C TYR A 78 -6.94 22.79 -26.52
N MET A 79 -7.30 23.01 -25.25
CA MET A 79 -6.49 23.68 -24.25
C MET A 79 -6.76 23.00 -22.91
N GLY A 80 -5.72 22.54 -22.25
CA GLY A 80 -5.78 21.82 -20.98
C GLY A 80 -4.46 21.89 -20.22
N VAL A 81 -4.43 21.17 -19.10
CA VAL A 81 -3.23 21.00 -18.27
C VAL A 81 -2.98 19.50 -18.16
N GLU A 82 -1.73 19.09 -18.28
CA GLU A 82 -1.31 17.70 -18.14
C GLU A 82 -0.17 17.56 -17.14
N ASN A 83 -0.07 16.37 -16.54
CA ASN A 83 1.05 16.04 -15.66
C ASN A 83 2.31 15.82 -16.50
N ASN A 84 3.41 16.43 -16.08
CA ASN A 84 4.74 16.28 -16.68
C ASN A 84 5.64 15.36 -15.83
N PHE A 85 5.06 14.26 -15.36
CA PHE A 85 5.73 13.21 -14.59
C PHE A 85 5.08 11.85 -14.89
N ILE A 86 5.84 10.77 -14.74
CA ILE A 86 5.37 9.40 -14.89
C ILE A 86 5.15 8.80 -13.49
N PHE A 87 3.89 8.56 -13.13
CA PHE A 87 3.51 8.11 -11.78
C PHE A 87 4.14 6.77 -11.36
N ASN A 88 4.58 5.95 -12.31
CA ASN A 88 5.19 4.64 -12.03
C ASN A 88 6.69 4.59 -12.35
N ASP A 89 7.33 5.75 -12.51
CA ASP A 89 8.78 5.88 -12.69
C ASP A 89 9.39 6.34 -11.36
N ASP A 90 10.32 5.57 -10.81
CA ASP A 90 10.97 5.88 -9.54
C ASP A 90 11.85 7.13 -9.61
N SER A 91 12.32 7.51 -10.80
CA SER A 91 13.08 8.74 -11.01
C SER A 91 12.22 10.02 -10.93
N ASP A 92 10.90 9.88 -11.07
CA ASP A 92 9.91 10.97 -11.00
C ASP A 92 9.28 11.12 -9.59
N ASN A 93 9.88 10.50 -8.57
CA ASN A 93 9.45 10.58 -7.15
C ASN A 93 7.94 10.31 -6.94
N PRO A 94 7.46 9.11 -7.29
CA PRO A 94 6.06 8.78 -7.15
C PRO A 94 5.64 8.84 -5.67
N PRO A 95 4.38 9.20 -5.37
CA PRO A 95 3.95 9.45 -4.00
C PRO A 95 4.06 8.19 -3.14
N LYS A 96 4.69 8.34 -1.98
CA LYS A 96 4.79 7.29 -0.96
C LYS A 96 3.55 7.26 -0.08
N VAL A 97 3.46 6.24 0.78
CA VAL A 97 2.40 6.15 1.78
C VAL A 97 2.42 7.39 2.69
N GLY A 98 1.28 8.06 2.81
CA GLY A 98 1.09 9.34 3.48
C GLY A 98 1.22 10.57 2.57
N GLU A 99 1.73 10.42 1.34
CA GLU A 99 1.97 11.52 0.41
C GLU A 99 0.82 11.70 -0.58
N CYS A 100 0.78 12.88 -1.21
CA CYS A 100 -0.27 13.27 -2.13
C CYS A 100 0.31 13.84 -3.41
N ILE A 101 -0.41 13.65 -4.51
CA ILE A 101 -0.28 14.47 -5.71
C ILE A 101 -1.33 15.55 -5.65
N ASP A 102 -0.87 16.79 -5.63
CA ASP A 102 -1.73 17.95 -5.71
C ASP A 102 -1.97 18.30 -7.19
N LEU A 103 -3.25 18.35 -7.57
CA LEU A 103 -3.64 18.86 -8.89
C LEU A 103 -3.47 20.40 -8.91
N PRO A 104 -3.37 21.01 -10.11
CA PRO A 104 -3.09 22.44 -10.23
C PRO A 104 -3.98 23.32 -9.35
N ASN A 105 -3.35 24.31 -8.71
CA ASN A 105 -3.98 25.22 -7.72
C ASN A 105 -4.46 24.55 -6.43
N ASN A 106 -4.05 23.30 -6.15
CA ASN A 106 -4.39 22.53 -4.94
C ASN A 106 -5.91 22.37 -4.74
N TYR A 107 -6.69 22.34 -5.83
CA TYR A 107 -8.13 22.15 -5.73
C TYR A 107 -8.51 20.73 -5.30
N ILE A 108 -7.70 19.76 -5.74
CA ILE A 108 -7.85 18.34 -5.47
C ILE A 108 -6.47 17.78 -5.15
N SER A 109 -6.40 16.89 -4.16
CA SER A 109 -5.20 16.10 -3.88
C SER A 109 -5.55 14.63 -3.94
N LEU A 110 -4.74 13.84 -4.64
CA LEU A 110 -4.82 12.38 -4.69
C LEU A 110 -3.76 11.83 -3.74
N CYS A 111 -4.19 11.31 -2.59
CA CYS A 111 -3.29 10.86 -1.53
C CYS A 111 -3.22 9.34 -1.47
N LEU A 112 -2.02 8.79 -1.48
CA LEU A 112 -1.78 7.41 -1.06
C LEU A 112 -1.78 7.40 0.46
N ASP A 113 -2.94 7.25 1.09
CA ASP A 113 -3.09 7.46 2.53
C ASP A 113 -2.44 6.37 3.36
N SER A 114 -2.71 5.11 3.01
CA SER A 114 -2.27 3.94 3.76
C SER A 114 -2.29 2.69 2.88
N LEU A 115 -1.74 1.59 3.39
CA LEU A 115 -1.90 0.26 2.81
C LEU A 115 -2.90 -0.54 3.63
N THR A 116 -3.60 -1.49 3.00
CA THR A 116 -4.57 -2.35 3.67
C THR A 116 -3.95 -3.32 4.67
N VAL A 117 -2.66 -3.62 4.51
CA VAL A 117 -1.87 -4.45 5.41
C VAL A 117 -0.81 -3.57 6.07
N SER A 118 -0.75 -3.61 7.40
CA SER A 118 0.25 -2.89 8.17
C SER A 118 1.61 -3.58 8.11
N ASP A 119 2.69 -2.80 8.28
CA ASP A 119 4.06 -3.33 8.20
C ASP A 119 4.39 -4.37 9.29
N ASP A 120 3.63 -4.43 10.38
CA ASP A 120 3.74 -5.44 11.43
C ASP A 120 2.97 -6.74 11.11
N ASN A 121 2.15 -6.76 10.05
CA ASN A 121 1.38 -7.92 9.62
C ASN A 121 2.04 -8.67 8.46
N TYR A 122 3.30 -9.04 8.67
CA TYR A 122 4.10 -9.83 7.74
C TYR A 122 4.72 -11.04 8.45
N ALA A 123 4.97 -12.08 7.68
CA ALA A 123 5.71 -13.27 8.11
C ALA A 123 6.92 -13.48 7.21
N THR A 124 8.08 -13.65 7.82
CA THR A 124 9.32 -13.94 7.09
C THR A 124 9.41 -15.42 6.76
N TYR A 125 9.73 -15.71 5.50
CA TYR A 125 10.03 -17.02 4.94
C TYR A 125 11.41 -16.95 4.30
N THR A 126 12.26 -17.90 4.67
CA THR A 126 13.62 -18.02 4.16
C THR A 126 13.74 -19.26 3.30
N PHE A 127 14.44 -19.12 2.18
CA PHE A 127 14.80 -20.19 1.27
C PHE A 127 16.32 -20.17 1.14
N GLU A 128 17.00 -21.17 1.67
CA GLU A 128 18.46 -21.17 1.73
C GLU A 128 19.06 -22.50 1.27
N TYR A 129 20.28 -22.44 0.73
CA TYR A 129 21.06 -23.64 0.48
C TYR A 129 21.71 -24.14 1.79
N ASP A 130 21.31 -25.34 2.23
CA ASP A 130 21.94 -26.02 3.36
C ASP A 130 22.72 -27.24 2.85
N ASN A 131 24.05 -27.20 2.99
CA ASN A 131 24.95 -28.28 2.57
C ASN A 131 25.15 -29.36 3.64
N SER A 132 24.45 -29.27 4.76
CA SER A 132 24.71 -30.04 5.97
C SER A 132 23.45 -30.58 6.65
N ALA A 133 22.29 -30.51 6.00
CA ALA A 133 21.01 -30.93 6.56
C ALA A 133 21.03 -32.38 7.03
N ASP A 134 20.57 -32.63 8.27
CA ASP A 134 20.39 -33.97 8.81
C ASP A 134 18.95 -34.44 8.57
N LEU A 135 18.79 -35.36 7.60
CA LEU A 135 17.53 -36.00 7.25
C LEU A 135 17.48 -37.45 7.74
N SER A 136 18.36 -37.84 8.68
CA SER A 136 18.58 -39.23 9.08
C SER A 136 17.39 -39.89 9.80
N ASP A 137 16.50 -39.10 10.39
CA ASP A 137 15.22 -39.58 10.95
C ASP A 137 14.32 -40.19 9.87
N ALA A 138 14.38 -39.67 8.65
CA ALA A 138 13.61 -40.14 7.50
C ALA A 138 14.37 -41.23 6.72
N ASP A 139 15.68 -41.06 6.56
CA ASP A 139 16.57 -42.02 5.90
C ASP A 139 17.97 -41.98 6.55
N GLY A 140 18.34 -43.04 7.28
CA GLY A 140 19.58 -43.10 8.04
C GLY A 140 20.88 -42.90 7.25
N GLY A 141 20.84 -42.89 5.92
CA GLY A 141 21.98 -42.52 5.07
C GLY A 141 22.20 -41.01 4.89
N LEU A 142 21.22 -40.17 5.26
CA LEU A 142 21.20 -38.74 4.96
C LEU A 142 21.56 -37.88 6.19
N THR A 143 22.77 -38.05 6.73
CA THR A 143 23.23 -37.30 7.92
C THR A 143 23.85 -35.92 7.61
N SER A 144 24.05 -35.61 6.33
CA SER A 144 24.65 -34.36 5.84
C SER A 144 24.30 -34.21 4.36
N ALA A 145 23.08 -33.78 4.10
CA ALA A 145 22.49 -33.65 2.77
C ALA A 145 22.61 -32.22 2.25
N ALA A 146 22.86 -32.08 0.96
CA ALA A 146 22.75 -30.80 0.25
C ALA A 146 21.28 -30.58 -0.16
N THR A 147 20.66 -29.54 0.39
CA THR A 147 19.23 -29.28 0.29
C THR A 147 18.93 -27.82 0.02
N VAL A 148 17.73 -27.54 -0.47
CA VAL A 148 17.10 -26.22 -0.30
C VAL A 148 16.23 -26.31 0.94
N PHE A 149 16.55 -25.51 1.95
CA PHE A 149 15.82 -25.44 3.21
C PHE A 149 14.87 -24.25 3.17
N ILE A 150 13.58 -24.53 3.34
CA ILE A 150 12.50 -23.55 3.35
C ILE A 150 11.95 -23.51 4.76
N HIS A 151 11.96 -22.34 5.40
CA HIS A 151 11.48 -22.24 6.78
C HIS A 151 10.89 -20.88 7.12
N THR A 152 10.12 -20.88 8.20
CA THR A 152 9.56 -19.68 8.82
C THR A 152 9.51 -19.81 10.33
N ALA A 153 9.41 -18.68 11.04
CA ALA A 153 9.12 -18.67 12.47
C ALA A 153 7.63 -18.90 12.78
N LYS A 154 6.75 -18.82 11.77
CA LYS A 154 5.31 -19.08 11.94
C LYS A 154 5.08 -20.58 12.07
N SER A 155 4.60 -21.01 13.23
CA SER A 155 4.17 -22.40 13.43
C SER A 155 3.13 -22.77 12.39
N GLU A 156 3.33 -23.90 11.71
CA GLU A 156 2.43 -24.35 10.63
C GLU A 156 2.32 -23.36 9.46
N GLY A 157 3.30 -22.45 9.27
CA GLY A 157 3.28 -21.44 8.21
C GLY A 157 3.45 -21.99 6.79
N LEU A 158 3.77 -23.28 6.67
CA LEU A 158 3.92 -23.99 5.40
C LEU A 158 2.97 -25.19 5.35
N VAL A 159 2.40 -25.45 4.19
CA VAL A 159 1.55 -26.61 3.94
C VAL A 159 2.08 -27.35 2.73
N ILE A 160 2.28 -28.66 2.87
CA ILE A 160 2.68 -29.55 1.78
C ILE A 160 1.43 -30.21 1.21
N ASP A 161 1.22 -30.02 -0.09
CA ASP A 161 0.07 -30.49 -0.85
C ASP A 161 0.27 -31.96 -1.24
N ARG A 162 -0.16 -32.88 -0.36
CA ARG A 162 0.14 -34.32 -0.56
C ARG A 162 -0.51 -34.88 -1.81
N SER A 163 -1.61 -34.30 -2.29
CA SER A 163 -2.24 -34.73 -3.55
C SER A 163 -1.35 -34.54 -4.77
N ASP A 164 -0.40 -33.61 -4.72
CA ASP A 164 0.48 -33.27 -5.83
C ASP A 164 1.81 -34.03 -5.80
N LEU A 165 2.07 -34.77 -4.71
CA LEU A 165 3.26 -35.59 -4.56
C LEU A 165 3.08 -37.02 -5.08
N GLY A 166 4.12 -37.55 -5.70
CA GLY A 166 4.27 -38.97 -6.01
C GLY A 166 4.94 -39.76 -4.88
N ALA A 167 4.90 -41.09 -4.98
CA ALA A 167 5.60 -42.02 -4.07
C ALA A 167 5.41 -41.73 -2.57
N ILE A 168 4.17 -41.38 -2.22
CA ILE A 168 3.75 -41.00 -0.88
C ILE A 168 3.94 -42.17 0.10
N ASN A 169 4.68 -41.95 1.20
CA ASN A 169 4.80 -42.94 2.28
C ASN A 169 3.57 -42.85 3.21
N GLY A 170 2.80 -43.95 3.31
CA GLY A 170 1.57 -44.04 4.11
C GLY A 170 0.27 -43.87 3.30
N THR A 171 -0.87 -44.11 3.94
CA THR A 171 -2.20 -44.14 3.28
C THR A 171 -2.95 -42.80 3.30
N SER A 172 -2.40 -41.76 3.94
CA SER A 172 -3.05 -40.44 3.99
C SER A 172 -2.59 -39.56 2.83
N THR A 173 -3.55 -38.92 2.17
CA THR A 173 -3.37 -37.87 1.16
C THR A 173 -3.69 -36.48 1.70
N SER A 174 -3.90 -36.34 3.02
CA SER A 174 -4.17 -35.06 3.65
C SER A 174 -2.93 -34.17 3.68
N ASP A 175 -3.10 -32.88 3.45
CA ASP A 175 -2.00 -31.93 3.48
C ASP A 175 -1.27 -31.91 4.83
N ILE A 176 0.02 -31.58 4.78
CA ILE A 176 0.90 -31.61 5.96
C ILE A 176 1.26 -30.19 6.32
N LYS A 177 0.92 -29.78 7.54
CA LYS A 177 1.34 -28.50 8.08
C LYS A 177 2.71 -28.61 8.76
N THR A 178 3.59 -27.64 8.50
CA THR A 178 4.93 -27.57 9.07
C THR A 178 5.43 -26.12 9.08
N ASP A 179 6.55 -25.86 9.75
CA ASP A 179 7.30 -24.61 9.66
C ASP A 179 8.62 -24.79 8.88
N ARG A 180 8.91 -26.02 8.43
CA ARG A 180 10.21 -26.43 7.86
C ARG A 180 10.05 -27.49 6.77
N ILE A 181 10.56 -27.19 5.59
CA ILE A 181 10.62 -28.10 4.43
C ILE A 181 12.07 -28.18 3.93
N TRP A 182 12.54 -29.39 3.60
CA TRP A 182 13.80 -29.57 2.87
C TRP A 182 13.51 -30.21 1.52
N LEU A 183 14.04 -29.60 0.47
CA LEU A 183 14.07 -30.18 -0.86
C LEU A 183 15.41 -30.87 -1.07
N TYR A 184 15.37 -32.15 -1.42
CA TYR A 184 16.56 -32.97 -1.59
C TYR A 184 16.59 -33.64 -2.96
N MET A 185 17.78 -33.72 -3.55
CA MET A 185 18.03 -34.51 -4.75
C MET A 185 19.24 -35.42 -4.57
N GLN A 186 19.15 -36.63 -5.12
CA GLN A 186 20.23 -37.60 -5.12
C GLN A 186 20.91 -37.74 -6.50
N ALA A 187 22.20 -38.06 -6.48
CA ALA A 187 22.96 -38.42 -7.67
C ALA A 187 22.74 -39.89 -8.06
N GLY A 188 22.33 -40.15 -9.32
CA GLY A 188 22.29 -41.49 -9.93
C GLY A 188 20.93 -42.19 -9.91
N GLU A 189 20.80 -43.23 -10.75
CA GLU A 189 19.64 -44.12 -10.83
C GLU A 189 19.91 -45.44 -10.10
N GLU A 190 18.95 -45.86 -9.28
CA GLU A 190 18.81 -47.16 -8.62
C GLU A 190 19.61 -47.46 -7.33
N GLY A 191 18.82 -47.77 -6.28
CA GLY A 191 19.24 -48.74 -5.26
C GLY A 191 19.33 -48.20 -3.83
N GLY A 192 18.18 -47.86 -3.24
CA GLY A 192 18.06 -47.66 -1.78
C GLY A 192 17.22 -46.44 -1.42
N ILE A 193 15.89 -46.62 -1.43
CA ILE A 193 14.82 -45.65 -1.14
C ILE A 193 14.70 -44.49 -2.13
N SER A 194 13.50 -44.38 -2.69
CA SER A 194 12.99 -43.35 -3.59
C SER A 194 12.79 -42.02 -2.84
N SER A 195 13.87 -41.38 -2.41
CA SER A 195 13.89 -40.10 -1.67
C SER A 195 14.32 -38.91 -2.56
N GLY A 196 14.53 -39.18 -3.85
CA GLY A 196 14.93 -38.24 -4.89
C GLY A 196 15.76 -38.98 -5.95
N THR A 197 15.81 -38.47 -7.18
CA THR A 197 16.71 -38.97 -8.25
C THR A 197 17.21 -37.77 -9.05
N ALA A 198 18.00 -37.99 -10.10
CA ALA A 198 18.39 -36.91 -11.01
C ALA A 198 17.19 -36.13 -11.60
N ASN A 199 15.99 -36.75 -11.60
CA ASN A 199 14.75 -36.20 -12.14
C ASN A 199 13.60 -36.15 -11.12
N GLN A 200 13.88 -36.35 -9.82
CA GLN A 200 12.86 -36.30 -8.77
C GLN A 200 13.41 -35.57 -7.54
N THR A 201 12.61 -34.66 -7.00
CA THR A 201 12.96 -33.93 -5.78
C THR A 201 12.18 -34.51 -4.61
N GLY A 202 12.88 -34.96 -3.58
CA GLY A 202 12.28 -35.38 -2.32
C GLY A 202 11.85 -34.18 -1.49
N VAL A 203 10.62 -34.22 -0.99
CA VAL A 203 10.07 -33.19 -0.10
C VAL A 203 10.06 -33.74 1.32
N PHE A 204 10.97 -33.24 2.16
CA PHE A 204 11.06 -33.61 3.57
C PHE A 204 10.49 -32.49 4.43
N TYR A 205 10.02 -32.83 5.63
CA TYR A 205 9.46 -31.86 6.56
C TYR A 205 9.74 -32.25 8.00
N LYS A 206 9.66 -31.27 8.91
CA LYS A 206 9.69 -31.54 10.34
C LYS A 206 8.27 -31.72 10.83
N ASP A 207 7.95 -32.91 11.32
CA ASP A 207 6.62 -33.18 11.84
C ASP A 207 6.44 -32.46 13.20
N PRO A 208 5.46 -31.56 13.34
CA PRO A 208 5.24 -30.82 14.58
C PRO A 208 4.85 -31.73 15.76
N ASN A 209 4.36 -32.95 15.50
CA ASN A 209 3.87 -33.85 16.54
C ASN A 209 5.00 -34.59 17.27
N ASP A 210 6.03 -35.02 16.56
CA ASP A 210 7.14 -35.79 17.13
C ASP A 210 8.52 -35.15 16.92
N ASN A 211 8.57 -33.97 16.29
CA ASN A 211 9.77 -33.20 15.98
C ASN A 211 10.79 -33.93 15.10
N LYS A 212 10.40 -35.02 14.43
CA LYS A 212 11.27 -35.77 13.54
C LYS A 212 11.17 -35.29 12.11
N VAL A 213 12.27 -35.42 11.37
CA VAL A 213 12.25 -35.22 9.92
C VAL A 213 11.60 -36.44 9.25
N LYS A 214 10.69 -36.20 8.32
CA LYS A 214 9.97 -37.23 7.56
C LYS A 214 9.93 -36.89 6.07
N LEU A 215 9.88 -37.90 5.22
CA LEU A 215 9.62 -37.74 3.79
C LEU A 215 8.10 -37.60 3.56
N ALA A 216 7.67 -36.48 2.99
CA ALA A 216 6.28 -36.27 2.56
C ALA A 216 5.97 -37.04 1.26
N GLY A 217 6.90 -36.98 0.29
CA GLY A 217 6.77 -37.61 -1.01
C GLY A 217 7.79 -37.05 -2.00
N LEU A 218 7.55 -37.29 -3.30
CA LEU A 218 8.43 -36.88 -4.39
C LEU A 218 7.71 -35.96 -5.37
N VAL A 219 8.36 -34.90 -5.80
CA VAL A 219 7.95 -34.13 -6.98
C VAL A 219 8.69 -34.69 -8.19
N ASN A 220 7.95 -35.16 -9.19
CA ASN A 220 8.55 -35.73 -10.39
C ASN A 220 8.90 -34.64 -11.40
N THR A 221 10.11 -34.11 -11.31
CA THR A 221 10.62 -33.07 -12.20
C THR A 221 11.11 -33.62 -13.56
N SER A 222 10.78 -34.87 -13.91
CA SER A 222 11.08 -35.48 -15.20
C SER A 222 10.21 -34.88 -16.31
N GLY A 223 10.63 -33.77 -16.89
CA GLY A 223 9.87 -33.12 -17.96
C GLY A 223 10.23 -31.64 -18.02
N SER A 224 10.40 -31.15 -19.23
CA SER A 224 10.95 -29.83 -19.44
C SER A 224 9.81 -28.80 -19.52
N GLY A 225 9.82 -27.79 -18.64
CA GLY A 225 8.92 -26.63 -18.73
C GLY A 225 7.51 -26.78 -18.15
N THR A 226 7.25 -27.74 -17.24
CA THR A 226 5.98 -27.79 -16.48
C THR A 226 6.22 -27.38 -15.03
N ASN A 227 5.45 -26.42 -14.52
CA ASN A 227 5.42 -26.10 -13.10
C ASN A 227 4.67 -27.19 -12.34
N LEU A 228 5.30 -27.75 -11.31
CA LEU A 228 4.75 -28.84 -10.52
C LEU A 228 4.54 -28.36 -9.08
N PRO A 229 3.29 -28.16 -8.65
CA PRO A 229 3.00 -27.73 -7.29
C PRO A 229 3.40 -28.80 -6.26
N PHE A 230 3.72 -28.35 -5.06
CA PHE A 230 4.05 -29.27 -3.96
C PHE A 230 3.75 -28.72 -2.56
N ALA A 231 3.63 -27.40 -2.43
CA ALA A 231 3.38 -26.74 -1.16
C ALA A 231 2.78 -25.34 -1.39
N HIS A 232 2.24 -24.74 -0.33
CA HIS A 232 1.80 -23.35 -0.32
C HIS A 232 2.08 -22.69 1.04
N ILE A 233 2.03 -21.36 1.05
CA ILE A 233 2.14 -20.54 2.27
C ILE A 233 0.82 -20.57 3.03
N ASN A 234 0.88 -20.73 4.36
CA ASN A 234 -0.27 -20.63 5.25
C ASN A 234 -0.05 -19.53 6.30
N PHE A 235 -0.46 -18.30 5.96
CA PHE A 235 -0.32 -17.15 6.84
C PHE A 235 -1.54 -16.22 6.80
N ASP A 236 -2.23 -16.07 7.93
CA ASP A 236 -3.41 -15.23 8.10
C ASP A 236 -4.46 -15.40 6.98
N ASN A 237 -4.67 -14.39 6.14
CA ASN A 237 -5.66 -14.39 5.05
C ASN A 237 -5.06 -14.77 3.69
N THR A 238 -3.79 -15.18 3.59
CA THR A 238 -3.34 -15.92 2.40
C THR A 238 -4.13 -17.22 2.39
N LYS A 239 -5.18 -17.31 1.58
CA LYS A 239 -6.04 -18.51 1.52
C LYS A 239 -5.25 -19.63 0.89
N ASP A 240 -5.51 -20.87 1.29
CA ASP A 240 -4.96 -22.12 0.74
C ASP A 240 -3.93 -21.90 -0.42
N THR A 241 -4.38 -21.76 -1.66
CA THR A 241 -3.50 -21.64 -2.84
C THR A 241 -3.17 -20.22 -3.30
N ASP A 242 -3.32 -19.20 -2.46
CA ASP A 242 -3.03 -17.79 -2.81
C ASP A 242 -1.54 -17.57 -3.06
N ILE A 243 -0.65 -18.38 -2.46
CA ILE A 243 0.78 -18.36 -2.76
C ILE A 243 1.29 -19.81 -2.84
N LEU A 244 1.21 -20.36 -4.05
CA LEU A 244 1.64 -21.72 -4.36
C LEU A 244 3.15 -21.78 -4.60
N MET A 245 3.78 -22.87 -4.20
CA MET A 245 5.17 -23.20 -4.50
C MET A 245 5.21 -24.30 -5.55
N GLU A 246 5.95 -24.05 -6.61
CA GLU A 246 6.06 -24.93 -7.76
C GLU A 246 7.53 -25.21 -8.08
N LEU A 247 7.83 -26.45 -8.48
CA LEU A 247 9.13 -26.82 -9.01
C LEU A 247 9.06 -26.98 -10.53
N ASN A 248 10.06 -26.48 -11.23
CA ASN A 248 10.24 -26.68 -12.66
C ASN A 248 11.70 -26.99 -12.97
N MET A 249 11.95 -27.92 -13.89
CA MET A 249 13.26 -28.13 -14.48
C MET A 249 13.35 -27.39 -15.80
N THR A 250 14.27 -26.42 -15.87
CA THR A 250 14.46 -25.56 -17.04
C THR A 250 14.87 -26.39 -18.25
N ALA A 251 14.03 -26.40 -19.28
CA ALA A 251 14.21 -27.19 -20.51
C ALA A 251 15.36 -26.73 -21.42
N ALA A 252 15.75 -25.47 -21.29
CA ALA A 252 16.46 -24.75 -22.32
C ALA A 252 17.92 -24.54 -21.93
N GLU A 253 18.77 -25.26 -22.67
CA GLU A 253 20.17 -24.96 -22.96
C GLU A 253 21.13 -25.06 -21.78
N THR A 254 21.68 -26.27 -21.59
CA THR A 254 22.91 -26.55 -20.81
C THR A 254 22.85 -26.37 -19.30
N SER A 255 21.82 -25.75 -18.72
CA SER A 255 21.74 -25.56 -17.27
C SER A 255 21.12 -26.76 -16.55
N SER A 256 21.79 -27.17 -15.49
CA SER A 256 21.46 -28.30 -14.64
C SER A 256 20.43 -27.97 -13.56
N ASP A 257 19.81 -26.78 -13.60
CA ASP A 257 19.25 -26.12 -12.40
C ASP A 257 17.77 -26.48 -12.16
N ILE A 258 17.33 -26.29 -10.91
CA ILE A 258 15.92 -26.34 -10.54
C ILE A 258 15.41 -24.93 -10.29
N GLU A 259 14.28 -24.59 -10.90
CA GLU A 259 13.56 -23.35 -10.59
C GLU A 259 12.47 -23.67 -9.54
N LEU A 260 12.53 -22.98 -8.40
CA LEU A 260 11.48 -22.95 -7.40
C LEU A 260 10.73 -21.63 -7.58
N THR A 261 9.44 -21.70 -7.87
CA THR A 261 8.62 -20.52 -8.13
C THR A 261 7.55 -20.39 -7.06
N LEU A 262 7.45 -19.19 -6.47
CA LEU A 262 6.24 -18.77 -5.78
C LEU A 262 5.32 -18.13 -6.81
N THR A 263 4.06 -18.55 -6.82
CA THR A 263 3.05 -18.13 -7.77
C THR A 263 1.89 -17.48 -6.99
N PRO A 264 1.98 -16.18 -6.65
CA PRO A 264 0.90 -15.47 -5.97
C PRO A 264 -0.35 -15.34 -6.84
N TYR A 265 -1.51 -15.42 -6.20
CA TYR A 265 -2.82 -15.38 -6.80
C TYR A 265 -3.80 -14.65 -5.89
N HIS A 266 -4.65 -13.82 -6.49
CA HIS A 266 -5.84 -13.33 -5.80
C HIS A 266 -6.98 -13.20 -6.80
N SER A 267 -8.11 -13.86 -6.53
CA SER A 267 -9.18 -14.05 -7.51
C SER A 267 -9.76 -12.77 -8.11
N THR A 268 -9.65 -11.64 -7.41
CA THR A 268 -10.19 -10.36 -7.89
C THR A 268 -9.14 -9.38 -8.41
N ASN A 269 -7.96 -9.30 -7.79
CA ASN A 269 -6.99 -8.23 -8.07
C ASN A 269 -5.67 -8.75 -8.65
N LEU A 270 -5.43 -10.06 -8.61
CA LEU A 270 -4.31 -10.72 -9.27
C LEU A 270 -4.75 -12.09 -9.83
N PRO A 271 -5.75 -12.13 -10.74
CA PRO A 271 -6.29 -13.39 -11.26
C PRO A 271 -5.43 -14.02 -12.38
N ASP A 272 -4.43 -13.28 -12.86
CA ASP A 272 -3.63 -13.57 -14.05
C ASP A 272 -2.28 -14.24 -13.73
N TYR A 273 -1.98 -14.47 -12.44
CA TYR A 273 -0.70 -14.96 -11.94
C TYR A 273 0.48 -14.09 -12.41
N ASN A 274 0.25 -12.78 -12.58
CA ASN A 274 1.29 -11.85 -13.00
C ASN A 274 2.07 -11.26 -11.81
N ASP A 275 2.66 -12.12 -10.98
CA ASP A 275 3.49 -11.69 -9.84
C ASP A 275 4.46 -12.77 -9.32
N ASN A 276 4.95 -13.64 -10.20
CA ASN A 276 5.72 -14.81 -9.82
C ASN A 276 7.13 -14.44 -9.39
N ILE A 277 7.63 -15.11 -8.35
CA ILE A 277 9.00 -15.01 -7.85
C ILE A 277 9.68 -16.34 -8.12
N SER A 278 10.64 -16.38 -9.03
CA SER A 278 11.38 -17.59 -9.39
C SER A 278 12.80 -17.54 -8.83
N MET A 279 13.17 -18.59 -8.09
CA MET A 279 14.50 -18.82 -7.53
C MET A 279 15.17 -19.96 -8.28
N ARG A 280 16.37 -19.75 -8.80
CA ARG A 280 17.12 -20.77 -9.54
C ARG A 280 18.18 -21.38 -8.66
N TRP A 281 18.06 -22.68 -8.42
CA TRP A 281 18.98 -23.43 -7.59
C TRP A 281 19.92 -24.26 -8.48
N GLY A 282 21.19 -23.87 -8.49
CA GLY A 282 22.22 -24.54 -9.26
C GLY A 282 22.45 -25.98 -8.81
N ARG A 283 22.89 -26.81 -9.75
CA ARG A 283 23.17 -28.22 -9.48
C ARG A 283 24.59 -28.63 -9.81
N SER A 284 25.10 -29.60 -9.07
CA SER A 284 26.36 -30.28 -9.34
C SER A 284 26.19 -31.77 -9.07
N SER A 285 26.57 -32.60 -10.05
CA SER A 285 26.40 -34.06 -9.96
C SER A 285 24.98 -34.47 -9.55
N SER A 286 23.97 -33.78 -10.10
CA SER A 286 22.54 -33.96 -9.80
C SER A 286 22.07 -33.60 -8.38
N LYS A 287 22.90 -32.96 -7.55
CA LYS A 287 22.54 -32.42 -6.23
C LYS A 287 22.43 -30.89 -6.27
N PHE A 288 21.68 -30.29 -5.36
CA PHE A 288 21.75 -28.84 -5.12
C PHE A 288 23.17 -28.40 -4.78
N LYS A 289 23.54 -27.20 -5.21
CA LYS A 289 24.88 -26.64 -5.05
C LYS A 289 24.88 -25.24 -4.43
N ALA A 290 23.95 -24.40 -4.85
CA ALA A 290 23.95 -22.95 -4.60
C ALA A 290 22.61 -22.35 -5.04
N LEU A 291 22.33 -21.12 -4.60
CA LEU A 291 21.43 -20.23 -5.33
C LEU A 291 22.23 -19.70 -6.54
N GLY A 292 21.65 -19.77 -7.72
CA GLY A 292 22.39 -19.53 -8.97
C GLY A 292 23.43 -20.61 -9.29
N THR A 293 24.38 -20.26 -10.15
CA THR A 293 25.45 -21.12 -10.67
C THR A 293 26.62 -21.22 -9.69
N SER A 294 26.93 -20.13 -8.99
CA SER A 294 28.11 -19.96 -8.16
C SER A 294 27.73 -19.87 -6.69
N ALA A 295 28.28 -20.77 -5.86
CA ALA A 295 28.01 -20.72 -4.43
C ALA A 295 28.53 -19.42 -3.82
N SER A 296 27.73 -18.84 -2.92
CA SER A 296 28.05 -17.68 -2.10
C SER A 296 28.48 -16.47 -2.93
N SER A 297 27.73 -16.19 -4.00
CA SER A 297 27.94 -15.06 -4.90
C SER A 297 26.59 -14.63 -5.45
N GLU A 298 26.32 -13.32 -5.46
CA GLU A 298 25.12 -12.80 -6.10
C GLU A 298 25.16 -12.99 -7.62
N GLU A 299 24.04 -13.33 -8.23
CA GLU A 299 23.90 -13.50 -9.67
C GLU A 299 22.57 -12.96 -10.17
N ALA A 300 22.57 -12.13 -11.23
CA ALA A 300 21.36 -11.44 -11.69
C ALA A 300 20.18 -12.38 -11.99
N TYR A 301 20.47 -13.59 -12.49
CA TYR A 301 19.46 -14.56 -12.92
C TYR A 301 19.08 -15.59 -11.86
N GLU A 302 19.61 -15.50 -10.64
CA GLU A 302 19.28 -16.44 -9.58
C GLU A 302 17.90 -16.17 -8.95
N LEU A 303 17.49 -14.90 -8.95
CA LEU A 303 16.19 -14.44 -8.48
C LEU A 303 15.52 -13.58 -9.52
N LEU A 304 14.31 -13.97 -9.91
CA LEU A 304 13.54 -13.34 -10.98
C LEU A 304 12.15 -12.97 -10.47
N TRP A 305 11.67 -11.80 -10.89
CA TRP A 305 10.26 -11.42 -10.77
C TRP A 305 9.66 -11.27 -12.15
N ALA A 306 8.57 -11.97 -12.43
CA ALA A 306 7.97 -12.01 -13.76
C ALA A 306 6.47 -12.25 -13.69
N GLY A 307 5.77 -11.91 -14.77
CA GLY A 307 4.38 -12.31 -14.92
C GLY A 307 4.22 -13.75 -15.40
N SER A 308 2.96 -14.16 -15.55
CA SER A 308 2.57 -15.34 -16.31
C SER A 308 3.15 -15.29 -17.72
N TRP A 309 3.55 -16.44 -18.24
CA TRP A 309 4.06 -16.63 -19.59
C TRP A 309 3.02 -16.39 -20.70
N ALA A 310 1.78 -16.10 -20.31
CA ALA A 310 0.71 -15.71 -21.23
C ALA A 310 0.91 -14.30 -21.81
N ALA A 311 0.31 -14.05 -22.99
CA ALA A 311 0.37 -12.74 -23.63
C ALA A 311 -0.17 -11.63 -22.69
N GLY A 312 0.64 -10.61 -22.45
CA GLY A 312 0.33 -9.51 -21.53
C GLY A 312 0.92 -9.63 -20.13
N GLY A 313 1.72 -10.68 -19.85
CA GLY A 313 2.47 -10.81 -18.61
C GLY A 313 3.57 -9.76 -18.44
N ILE A 314 3.93 -9.48 -17.18
CA ILE A 314 5.03 -8.59 -16.83
C ILE A 314 6.33 -9.17 -17.36
N SER A 315 7.12 -8.34 -18.06
CA SER A 315 8.46 -8.70 -18.53
C SER A 315 9.33 -9.14 -17.37
N ARG A 316 10.07 -10.23 -17.56
CA ARG A 316 11.01 -10.77 -16.56
C ARG A 316 12.00 -9.69 -16.10
N GLN A 317 12.06 -9.47 -14.79
CA GLN A 317 13.03 -8.63 -14.11
C GLN A 317 14.04 -9.52 -13.37
N THR A 318 15.32 -9.14 -13.43
CA THR A 318 16.41 -9.76 -12.66
C THR A 318 16.58 -9.03 -11.35
N LEU A 319 16.44 -9.73 -10.23
CA LEU A 319 16.52 -9.14 -8.90
C LEU A 319 17.82 -9.50 -8.16
N GLY A 320 18.51 -10.58 -8.52
CA GLY A 320 19.63 -11.10 -7.71
C GLY A 320 20.79 -10.13 -7.44
N THR A 321 20.97 -9.07 -8.24
CA THR A 321 22.03 -8.06 -8.02
C THR A 321 21.53 -6.73 -7.43
N LYS A 322 20.27 -6.68 -7.00
CA LYS A 322 19.64 -5.48 -6.42
C LYS A 322 19.94 -5.38 -4.93
N ASP A 323 20.37 -4.20 -4.48
CA ASP A 323 20.77 -3.93 -3.09
C ASP A 323 19.66 -3.25 -2.27
N GLU A 324 18.51 -3.04 -2.89
CA GLU A 324 17.29 -2.51 -2.30
C GLU A 324 16.23 -3.59 -2.08
N ASP A 325 15.37 -3.39 -1.08
CA ASP A 325 14.18 -4.20 -0.89
C ASP A 325 13.18 -3.94 -2.03
N HIS A 326 12.58 -5.00 -2.56
CA HIS A 326 11.56 -4.90 -3.59
C HIS A 326 10.22 -5.41 -3.10
N ARG A 327 9.13 -4.75 -3.50
CA ARG A 327 7.76 -5.19 -3.19
C ARG A 327 7.03 -5.59 -4.47
N THR A 328 6.46 -6.79 -4.47
CA THR A 328 5.68 -7.31 -5.60
C THR A 328 4.26 -6.74 -5.64
N ARG A 329 3.47 -7.03 -6.67
CA ARG A 329 2.07 -6.55 -6.81
C ARG A 329 1.13 -7.16 -5.76
N TYR A 330 1.38 -8.39 -5.33
CA TYR A 330 0.68 -9.02 -4.21
C TYR A 330 1.03 -8.34 -2.88
N GLY A 331 2.22 -7.72 -2.81
CA GLY A 331 2.74 -7.07 -1.62
C GLY A 331 3.83 -7.86 -0.90
N ILE A 332 4.36 -8.93 -1.51
CA ILE A 332 5.50 -9.69 -0.96
C ILE A 332 6.73 -8.78 -1.00
N ILE A 333 7.46 -8.69 0.12
CA ILE A 333 8.72 -7.95 0.17
C ILE A 333 9.88 -8.93 0.02
N ILE A 334 10.68 -8.73 -1.00
CA ILE A 334 11.93 -9.44 -1.26
C ILE A 334 13.04 -8.61 -0.62
N ARG A 335 13.67 -9.14 0.43
CA ARG A 335 14.68 -8.42 1.22
C ARG A 335 16.05 -8.54 0.59
N ASP A 336 16.76 -7.41 0.46
CA ASP A 336 18.15 -7.27 -0.03
C ASP A 336 18.65 -8.45 -0.88
N PRO A 337 18.11 -8.61 -2.11
CA PRO A 337 18.40 -9.78 -2.95
C PRO A 337 19.89 -10.03 -3.15
N LYS A 338 20.68 -8.96 -3.25
CA LYS A 338 22.12 -9.04 -3.46
C LYS A 338 22.85 -9.63 -2.25
N SER A 339 22.60 -9.10 -1.05
CA SER A 339 23.30 -9.59 0.14
C SER A 339 22.89 -11.02 0.50
N HIS A 340 21.60 -11.34 0.36
CA HIS A 340 21.10 -12.69 0.62
C HIS A 340 21.52 -13.67 -0.49
N GLY A 341 21.53 -13.25 -1.75
CA GLY A 341 22.02 -14.05 -2.88
C GLY A 341 23.49 -14.44 -2.73
N ALA A 342 24.33 -13.49 -2.28
CA ALA A 342 25.73 -13.77 -1.93
C ALA A 342 25.90 -14.76 -0.76
N SER A 343 24.82 -15.09 -0.04
CA SER A 343 24.77 -16.10 1.02
C SER A 343 23.97 -17.36 0.62
N ASP A 344 23.65 -17.53 -0.67
CA ASP A 344 22.79 -18.60 -1.20
C ASP A 344 21.39 -18.64 -0.55
N GLU A 345 20.83 -17.46 -0.27
CA GLU A 345 19.59 -17.26 0.49
C GLU A 345 18.62 -16.33 -0.25
N VAL A 346 17.32 -16.58 -0.11
CA VAL A 346 16.25 -15.63 -0.45
C VAL A 346 15.36 -15.45 0.76
N VAL A 347 15.17 -14.19 1.18
CA VAL A 347 14.31 -13.83 2.31
C VAL A 347 13.09 -13.05 1.82
N LEU A 348 11.91 -13.59 2.11
CA LEU A 348 10.64 -13.03 1.70
C LEU A 348 9.78 -12.71 2.92
N ASP A 349 9.30 -11.47 3.02
CA ASP A 349 8.22 -11.14 3.94
C ASP A 349 6.89 -11.22 3.20
N ILE A 350 6.08 -12.19 3.61
CA ILE A 350 4.75 -12.45 3.05
C ILE A 350 3.72 -11.66 3.88
N PRO A 351 2.90 -10.80 3.25
CA PRO A 351 1.85 -10.07 3.96
C PRO A 351 0.71 -11.01 4.38
N GLY A 352 0.03 -10.68 5.48
CA GLY A 352 -1.11 -11.46 5.96
C GLY A 352 -2.36 -11.39 5.07
N ASP A 353 -2.38 -10.54 4.04
CA ASP A 353 -3.40 -10.44 2.99
C ASP A 353 -2.78 -9.77 1.75
N GLN A 354 -3.45 -9.76 0.60
CA GLN A 354 -2.99 -8.99 -0.54
C GLN A 354 -2.95 -7.49 -0.20
N VAL A 355 -1.79 -6.87 -0.42
CA VAL A 355 -1.59 -5.45 -0.12
C VAL A 355 -2.28 -4.58 -1.18
N GLN A 356 -3.13 -3.67 -0.73
CA GLN A 356 -3.77 -2.66 -1.57
C GLN A 356 -3.51 -1.27 -1.01
N ALA A 357 -3.59 -0.27 -1.90
CA ALA A 357 -3.50 1.13 -1.55
C ALA A 357 -4.89 1.69 -1.17
N ASN A 358 -4.96 2.38 -0.03
CA ASN A 358 -6.08 3.26 0.28
C ASN A 358 -5.81 4.62 -0.35
N VAL A 359 -6.54 4.96 -1.41
CA VAL A 359 -6.42 6.26 -2.08
C VAL A 359 -7.51 7.19 -1.58
N VAL A 360 -7.11 8.36 -1.07
CA VAL A 360 -8.03 9.40 -0.59
C VAL A 360 -7.97 10.59 -1.53
N ILE A 361 -9.15 11.03 -1.98
CA ILE A 361 -9.30 12.26 -2.76
C ILE A 361 -9.70 13.38 -1.81
N LYS A 362 -8.81 14.35 -1.63
CA LYS A 362 -9.07 15.58 -0.86
C LYS A 362 -9.48 16.68 -1.83
N GLY A 363 -10.35 17.59 -1.41
CA GLY A 363 -10.67 18.79 -2.19
C GLY A 363 -11.01 19.96 -1.29
N THR A 364 -10.99 21.17 -1.84
CA THR A 364 -11.20 22.44 -1.10
C THR A 364 -12.59 22.56 -0.45
N THR A 365 -13.55 21.72 -0.81
CA THR A 365 -14.88 21.60 -0.17
C THR A 365 -15.47 20.18 -0.34
N ALA A 366 -14.64 19.13 -0.40
CA ALA A 366 -15.12 17.80 -0.73
C ALA A 366 -15.80 17.11 0.46
N THR A 367 -17.13 17.05 0.44
CA THR A 367 -17.90 15.96 1.07
C THR A 367 -17.79 14.74 0.16
N THR A 368 -17.02 13.73 0.57
CA THR A 368 -16.91 12.47 -0.17
C THR A 368 -17.95 11.47 0.34
N SER A 369 -18.76 10.96 -0.58
CA SER A 369 -19.55 9.75 -0.35
C SER A 369 -18.76 8.55 -0.86
N SER A 370 -18.19 7.74 0.03
CA SER A 370 -17.69 6.41 -0.33
C SER A 370 -18.23 5.35 0.63
N SER A 371 -18.74 4.28 0.03
CA SER A 371 -19.14 3.06 0.70
C SER A 371 -17.88 2.29 1.09
N GLY A 372 -17.45 2.40 2.35
CA GLY A 372 -16.37 1.57 2.85
C GLY A 372 -15.62 2.22 4.00
N GLY A 373 -16.09 1.98 5.22
CA GLY A 373 -15.29 1.93 6.46
C GLY A 373 -14.54 3.18 6.96
N SER A 374 -14.35 4.22 6.16
CA SER A 374 -13.62 5.42 6.57
C SER A 374 -14.54 6.44 7.25
N VAL A 375 -14.10 6.99 8.39
CA VAL A 375 -14.83 8.04 9.11
C VAL A 375 -14.69 9.35 8.33
N VAL A 376 -15.72 9.70 7.57
CA VAL A 376 -15.81 10.97 6.83
C VAL A 376 -16.01 12.12 7.82
N VAL A 377 -15.07 13.06 7.88
CA VAL A 377 -15.22 14.30 8.66
C VAL A 377 -15.87 15.36 7.79
N ASN A 378 -17.18 15.56 7.94
CA ASN A 378 -17.87 16.66 7.28
C ASN A 378 -17.50 18.01 7.95
N PRO A 379 -17.03 19.02 7.20
CA PRO A 379 -16.83 20.35 7.74
C PRO A 379 -18.14 20.90 8.31
N ILE A 380 -18.08 21.50 9.50
CA ILE A 380 -19.23 22.20 10.07
C ILE A 380 -19.38 23.53 9.31
N PRO A 381 -20.50 23.77 8.60
CA PRO A 381 -20.67 25.02 7.86
C PRO A 381 -20.69 26.20 8.85
N SER A 382 -20.19 27.36 8.43
CA SER A 382 -20.17 28.56 9.28
C SER A 382 -21.56 29.00 9.73
N SER A 383 -22.62 28.58 9.04
CA SER A 383 -24.02 28.79 9.42
C SER A 383 -24.55 27.85 10.50
N ALA A 384 -23.80 26.82 10.90
CA ALA A 384 -24.20 25.90 11.96
C ALA A 384 -23.90 26.44 13.37
N SER A 385 -23.10 27.50 13.50
CA SER A 385 -22.90 28.18 14.79
C SER A 385 -24.07 29.12 15.05
N VAL A 386 -24.87 28.77 16.05
CA VAL A 386 -26.05 29.53 16.48
C VAL A 386 -26.08 29.59 18.01
N LEU A 387 -26.74 30.61 18.54
CA LEU A 387 -26.97 30.74 19.97
C LEU A 387 -27.97 29.67 20.44
N ALA A 388 -27.88 29.30 21.72
CA ALA A 388 -28.77 28.29 22.30
C ALA A 388 -30.26 28.68 22.17
N GLU A 389 -30.56 29.98 22.24
CA GLU A 389 -31.90 30.54 22.11
C GLU A 389 -32.46 30.48 20.68
N GLU A 390 -31.60 30.31 19.67
CA GLU A 390 -32.00 30.16 18.27
C GLU A 390 -32.40 28.71 17.95
N ILE A 391 -32.12 27.78 18.86
CA ILE A 391 -32.52 26.38 18.75
C ILE A 391 -33.94 26.18 19.28
N THR A 392 -34.89 26.05 18.34
CA THR A 392 -36.30 25.82 18.66
C THR A 392 -36.57 24.42 19.23
N SER A 393 -35.78 23.41 18.83
CA SER A 393 -35.88 22.04 19.33
C SER A 393 -34.51 21.36 19.31
N ALA A 394 -33.94 21.14 20.50
CA ALA A 394 -32.65 20.48 20.64
C ALA A 394 -32.65 19.06 20.05
N ALA A 395 -33.72 18.30 20.25
CA ALA A 395 -33.84 16.91 19.81
C ALA A 395 -34.03 16.74 18.28
N ALA A 396 -34.25 17.82 17.54
CA ALA A 396 -34.47 17.75 16.09
C ALA A 396 -33.17 17.52 15.28
N GLN A 397 -32.00 17.70 15.90
CA GLN A 397 -30.70 17.71 15.20
C GLN A 397 -29.56 17.17 16.07
N ASN A 398 -28.43 16.84 15.44
CA ASN A 398 -27.20 16.58 16.17
C ASN A 398 -26.67 17.90 16.72
N LEU A 399 -26.06 17.88 17.91
CA LEU A 399 -25.61 19.10 18.58
C LEU A 399 -24.15 18.97 19.02
N ILE A 400 -23.42 20.07 18.89
CA ILE A 400 -22.19 20.31 19.65
C ILE A 400 -22.49 21.50 20.56
N VAL A 401 -22.66 21.23 21.85
CA VAL A 401 -22.99 22.22 22.87
C VAL A 401 -21.69 22.72 23.49
N VAL A 402 -21.29 23.93 23.13
CA VAL A 402 -20.09 24.57 23.68
C VAL A 402 -20.48 25.49 24.84
N GLY A 403 -19.81 25.32 25.98
CA GLY A 403 -20.04 26.10 27.21
C GLY A 403 -20.93 25.40 28.23
N GLY A 404 -20.66 25.66 29.51
CA GLY A 404 -21.38 25.05 30.63
C GLY A 404 -22.79 25.63 30.86
N PRO A 405 -23.58 25.02 31.77
CA PRO A 405 -24.99 25.36 32.02
C PRO A 405 -25.22 26.77 32.57
N ALA A 406 -24.17 27.46 33.00
CA ALA A 406 -24.24 28.87 33.40
C ALA A 406 -24.35 29.84 32.20
N VAL A 407 -23.84 29.44 31.02
CA VAL A 407 -23.77 30.29 29.83
C VAL A 407 -24.49 29.69 28.62
N ASN A 408 -24.73 28.36 28.63
CA ASN A 408 -25.44 27.67 27.57
C ASN A 408 -26.59 26.83 28.20
N PRO A 409 -27.85 27.26 28.09
CA PRO A 409 -28.97 26.54 28.68
C PRO A 409 -29.17 25.12 28.11
N LEU A 410 -28.65 24.84 26.91
CA LEU A 410 -28.69 23.48 26.33
C LEU A 410 -27.82 22.49 27.10
N ALA A 411 -26.75 22.93 27.75
CA ALA A 411 -25.94 22.06 28.61
C ALA A 411 -26.78 21.52 29.77
N LYS A 412 -27.69 22.33 30.31
CA LYS A 412 -28.63 21.90 31.36
C LYS A 412 -29.75 21.01 30.81
N SER A 413 -30.39 21.41 29.71
CA SER A 413 -31.57 20.71 29.21
C SER A 413 -31.25 19.38 28.52
N VAL A 414 -30.10 19.28 27.85
CA VAL A 414 -29.68 18.07 27.11
C VAL A 414 -28.88 17.12 28.00
N PHE A 415 -27.98 17.64 28.84
CA PHE A 415 -27.06 16.80 29.63
C PHE A 415 -27.42 16.70 31.12
N GLY A 416 -28.46 17.42 31.57
CA GLY A 416 -28.89 17.40 32.97
C GLY A 416 -27.90 18.06 33.94
N LEU A 417 -26.98 18.89 33.43
CA LEU A 417 -25.90 19.49 34.22
C LEU A 417 -26.29 20.82 34.84
N THR A 418 -25.59 21.16 35.91
CA THR A 418 -25.65 22.41 36.67
C THR A 418 -24.26 23.00 36.79
N ALA A 419 -24.16 24.28 37.18
CA ALA A 419 -22.85 24.92 37.36
C ALA A 419 -22.00 24.24 38.45
N ALA A 420 -22.62 23.50 39.37
CA ALA A 420 -21.93 22.79 40.43
C ALA A 420 -21.20 21.52 39.96
N ASP A 421 -21.51 21.05 38.75
CA ASP A 421 -20.87 19.86 38.17
C ASP A 421 -19.48 20.15 37.57
N PHE A 422 -19.04 21.40 37.59
CA PHE A 422 -17.75 21.83 37.08
C PHE A 422 -16.84 22.30 38.21
N THR A 423 -15.64 21.71 38.28
CA THR A 423 -14.59 22.05 39.26
C THR A 423 -13.60 23.05 38.64
N PRO A 424 -13.03 24.00 39.41
CA PRO A 424 -11.95 24.85 38.90
C PRO A 424 -10.81 24.06 38.24
N ASN A 425 -10.36 24.56 37.08
CA ASN A 425 -9.31 23.97 36.23
C ASN A 425 -9.71 22.68 35.51
N GLU A 426 -11.00 22.36 35.45
CA GLU A 426 -11.51 21.15 34.81
C GLU A 426 -12.53 21.48 33.72
N ALA A 427 -12.55 20.63 32.71
CA ALA A 427 -13.55 20.61 31.67
C ALA A 427 -14.06 19.19 31.42
N MET A 428 -15.25 19.11 30.86
CA MET A 428 -15.96 17.90 30.54
C MET A 428 -16.24 17.87 29.04
N ILE A 429 -15.90 16.75 28.43
CA ILE A 429 -16.35 16.38 27.09
C ILE A 429 -17.25 15.17 27.24
N ARG A 430 -18.51 15.26 26.81
CA ARG A 430 -19.49 14.21 27.06
C ARG A 430 -20.39 13.97 25.86
N LEU A 431 -20.58 12.70 25.51
CA LEU A 431 -21.56 12.28 24.53
C LEU A 431 -22.88 11.92 25.24
N ALA A 432 -24.01 12.35 24.69
CA ALA A 432 -25.33 12.00 25.19
C ALA A 432 -26.31 11.72 24.04
N ASP A 433 -27.29 10.87 24.33
CA ASP A 433 -28.44 10.67 23.46
C ASP A 433 -29.29 11.94 23.42
N ASN A 434 -29.77 12.29 22.24
CA ASN A 434 -30.60 13.46 21.99
C ASN A 434 -31.83 13.04 21.16
N GLY A 435 -32.61 12.11 21.70
CA GLY A 435 -33.65 11.41 20.95
C GLY A 435 -33.04 10.39 19.98
N ASN A 436 -33.36 10.50 18.68
CA ASN A 436 -32.75 9.68 17.62
C ASN A 436 -31.44 10.30 17.07
N LYS A 437 -30.89 11.27 17.78
CA LYS A 437 -29.71 12.06 17.41
C LYS A 437 -28.68 12.01 18.54
N VAL A 438 -27.50 12.56 18.29
CA VAL A 438 -26.40 12.59 19.26
C VAL A 438 -26.05 14.04 19.61
N ALA A 439 -25.73 14.28 20.88
CA ALA A 439 -25.19 15.56 21.35
C ALA A 439 -23.82 15.38 22.00
N LEU A 440 -22.88 16.26 21.66
CA LEU A 440 -21.55 16.36 22.28
C LEU A 440 -21.49 17.64 23.11
N LEU A 441 -21.18 17.52 24.39
CA LEU A 441 -20.85 18.64 25.28
C LEU A 441 -19.36 18.93 25.20
N VAL A 442 -19.00 20.21 25.13
CA VAL A 442 -17.64 20.72 25.33
C VAL A 442 -17.73 21.91 26.28
N ALA A 443 -17.50 21.67 27.58
CA ALA A 443 -17.73 22.69 28.61
C ALA A 443 -16.65 22.63 29.69
N GLY A 444 -16.16 23.79 30.13
CA GLY A 444 -15.24 23.90 31.26
C GLY A 444 -15.72 24.88 32.32
N TYR A 445 -15.09 24.82 33.50
CA TYR A 445 -15.35 25.78 34.59
C TYR A 445 -15.03 27.21 34.16
N SER A 446 -13.88 27.41 33.51
CA SER A 446 -13.46 28.69 32.95
C SER A 446 -13.52 28.72 31.41
N ALA A 447 -13.33 29.91 30.84
CA ALA A 447 -13.17 30.06 29.39
C ALA A 447 -11.92 29.34 28.86
N VAL A 448 -10.84 29.29 29.65
CA VAL A 448 -9.63 28.56 29.28
C VAL A 448 -9.88 27.06 29.31
N ASP A 449 -10.58 26.57 30.34
CA ASP A 449 -10.96 25.16 30.44
C ASP A 449 -11.81 24.71 29.25
N THR A 450 -12.78 25.53 28.86
CA THR A 450 -13.63 25.26 27.69
C THR A 450 -12.82 25.24 26.38
N ARG A 451 -11.83 26.14 26.22
CA ARG A 451 -10.94 26.15 25.04
C ARG A 451 -10.03 24.93 24.99
N ASN A 452 -9.47 24.51 26.13
CA ASN A 452 -8.65 23.30 26.20
C ASN A 452 -9.47 22.04 25.89
N ALA A 453 -10.74 21.98 26.31
CA ALA A 453 -11.63 20.91 25.91
C ALA A 453 -11.90 20.90 24.39
N ALA A 454 -12.15 22.06 23.79
CA ALA A 454 -12.35 22.17 22.34
C ALA A 454 -11.08 21.77 21.55
N GLU A 455 -9.91 22.16 22.04
CA GLU A 455 -8.62 21.75 21.47
C GLU A 455 -8.42 20.23 21.56
N ALA A 456 -8.75 19.60 22.70
CA ALA A 456 -8.65 18.16 22.88
C ALA A 456 -9.51 17.37 21.87
N VAL A 457 -10.72 17.86 21.58
CA VAL A 457 -11.60 17.30 20.52
C VAL A 457 -10.94 17.46 19.16
N THR A 458 -10.46 18.67 18.84
CA THR A 458 -9.90 19.01 17.52
C THR A 458 -8.59 18.26 17.23
N ALA A 459 -7.74 18.10 18.24
CA ALA A 459 -6.47 17.37 18.16
C ALA A 459 -6.63 15.83 18.23
N GLY A 460 -7.86 15.31 18.24
CA GLY A 460 -8.15 13.87 18.24
C GLY A 460 -7.71 13.13 19.51
N LYS A 461 -7.52 13.84 20.63
CA LYS A 461 -6.99 13.27 21.89
C LYS A 461 -7.97 12.33 22.61
N LEU A 462 -9.18 12.20 22.10
CA LEU A 462 -10.21 11.28 22.60
C LEU A 462 -10.12 9.88 21.98
N LYS A 463 -9.26 9.67 20.98
CA LYS A 463 -9.14 8.40 20.28
C LYS A 463 -8.74 7.28 21.25
N GLY A 464 -9.50 6.18 21.25
CA GLY A 464 -9.27 5.02 22.12
C GLY A 464 -9.95 5.09 23.49
N LEU A 465 -10.66 6.18 23.82
CA LEU A 465 -11.47 6.25 25.03
C LEU A 465 -12.81 5.53 24.83
N ASN A 466 -13.06 4.49 25.63
CA ASN A 466 -14.32 3.72 25.62
C ASN A 466 -15.33 4.21 26.67
N LYS A 467 -15.33 5.51 26.96
CA LYS A 467 -16.20 6.15 27.96
C LYS A 467 -17.08 7.21 27.28
N VAL A 468 -18.28 7.42 27.82
CA VAL A 468 -19.21 8.47 27.37
C VAL A 468 -18.81 9.87 27.81
N GLU A 469 -17.85 9.97 28.73
CA GLU A 469 -17.37 11.22 29.32
C GLU A 469 -15.85 11.16 29.44
N ALA A 470 -15.20 12.27 29.08
CA ALA A 470 -13.77 12.49 29.23
C ALA A 470 -13.54 13.77 30.04
N LYS A 471 -12.59 13.70 30.97
CA LYS A 471 -12.21 14.83 31.81
C LYS A 471 -10.96 15.48 31.23
N VAL A 472 -11.00 16.80 31.06
CA VAL A 472 -9.84 17.59 30.63
C VAL A 472 -9.38 18.46 31.80
N THR A 473 -8.12 18.31 32.21
CA THR A 473 -7.54 19.08 33.32
C THR A 473 -6.56 20.11 32.79
N SER A 474 -6.70 21.37 33.21
CA SER A 474 -5.91 22.52 32.76
C SER A 474 -5.02 23.06 33.90
N PRO A 475 -3.86 22.44 34.19
CA PRO A 475 -3.08 22.71 35.40
C PRO A 475 -2.53 24.14 35.50
N SER A 476 -2.30 24.82 34.37
CA SER A 476 -1.67 26.15 34.30
C SER A 476 -2.62 27.26 33.84
N GLN A 477 -3.91 26.96 33.57
CA GLN A 477 -4.85 27.92 32.97
C GLN A 477 -4.28 28.64 31.73
N VAL A 478 -3.53 27.90 30.90
CA VAL A 478 -3.05 28.34 29.58
C VAL A 478 -3.71 27.46 28.51
N VAL A 479 -4.03 28.06 27.36
CA VAL A 479 -4.59 27.31 26.22
C VAL A 479 -3.50 26.41 25.63
N GLY A 480 -3.82 25.15 25.35
CA GLY A 480 -2.89 24.15 24.80
C GLY A 480 -2.15 23.32 25.85
N THR A 481 -2.31 23.61 27.14
CA THR A 481 -1.69 22.85 28.24
C THR A 481 -2.75 22.12 29.05
N TYR A 482 -3.01 20.86 28.71
CA TYR A 482 -4.02 20.02 29.36
C TYR A 482 -3.67 18.53 29.33
N SER A 483 -4.36 17.74 30.16
CA SER A 483 -4.38 16.28 30.09
C SER A 483 -5.82 15.77 29.95
N VAL A 484 -6.01 14.61 29.32
CA VAL A 484 -7.31 13.98 29.09
C VAL A 484 -7.34 12.63 29.82
N GLU A 485 -8.43 12.35 30.55
CA GLU A 485 -8.69 11.08 31.27
C GLU A 485 -10.07 10.49 30.95
#